data_AF-A0A2H9VUG4-F1
#
_entry.id   AF-A0A2H9VUG4-F1
#
_cell.length_a   1.000
_cell.length_b   1.000
_cell.length_c   1.000
_cell.angle_alpha   90.00
_cell.angle_beta   90.00
_cell.angle_gamma   90.00
#
_symmetry.space_group_name_H-M   'P 1'
#
loop_
_entity.id
_entity.type
_entity.pdbx_description
1 polymer ?
#
loop_
_entity_poly.entity_id
_entity_poly.type
_entity_poly.pdbx_seq_one_letter_code
_entity_poly.pdbx_strand_id
1 'polypeptide(L)' 'MKNLKEQKTTVIILVIGLLIVSLTPIVNRYFHLADAFTGFLTGIGLMIECIALIKMQQIKKQNACGILKR' A
#
# COMPACT_ATOMS: atom_id res chain seq x y z
N MET A 1 6.88 10.98 -19.30
CA MET A 1 5.89 9.87 -19.26
C MET A 1 6.15 8.76 -18.24
N LYS A 2 7.33 8.65 -17.58
CA LYS A 2 7.59 7.59 -16.58
C LYS A 2 6.73 7.69 -15.29
N ASN A 3 6.45 8.91 -14.81
CA ASN A 3 5.72 9.15 -13.56
C ASN A 3 4.27 8.62 -13.53
N LEU A 4 3.54 8.61 -14.65
CA LEU A 4 2.15 8.12 -14.66
C LEU A 4 2.05 6.60 -14.49
N LYS A 5 3.02 5.85 -15.03
CA LYS A 5 3.01 4.39 -14.92
C LYS A 5 3.35 3.96 -13.49
N GLU A 6 4.32 4.62 -12.85
CA GLU A 6 4.65 4.39 -11.43
C GLU A 6 3.54 4.82 -10.48
N GLN A 7 2.84 5.93 -10.75
CA GLN A 7 1.67 6.35 -9.98
C GLN A 7 0.57 5.28 -10.03
N LYS A 8 0.20 4.78 -11.22
CA LYS A 8 -0.81 3.73 -11.37
C LYS A 8 -0.41 2.43 -10.66
N THR A 9 0.84 1.99 -10.82
CA THR A 9 1.36 0.80 -10.13
C THR A 9 1.33 0.97 -8.61
N THR A 10 1.65 2.16 -8.08
CA THR A 10 1.63 2.43 -6.64
C THR A 10 0.20 2.39 -6.08
N VAL A 11 -0.78 2.93 -6.81
CA VAL A 11 -2.21 2.82 -6.44
C VAL A 11 -2.65 1.35 -6.42
N ILE A 12 -2.26 0.57 -7.43
CA ILE A 12 -2.62 -0.85 -7.52
C ILE A 12 -2.04 -1.64 -6.34
N ILE A 13 -0.77 -1.40 -5.98
CA ILE A 13 -0.13 -2.04 -4.82
C ILE A 13 -0.85 -1.68 -3.52
N LEU A 14 -1.26 -0.42 -3.38
CA LEU A 14 -2.02 0.05 -2.23
C LEU A 14 -3.39 -0.64 -2.13
N VAL A 15 -4.13 -0.73 -3.24
CA VAL A 15 -5.42 -1.44 -3.29
C VAL A 15 -5.26 -2.92 -2.96
N ILE A 16 -4.20 -3.58 -3.44
CA ILE A 16 -3.93 -4.99 -3.13
C ILE A 16 -3.59 -5.17 -1.65
N GLY A 17 -2.78 -4.29 -1.06
CA GLY A 17 -2.47 -4.30 0.37
C GLY A 17 -3.73 -4.16 1.24
N LEU A 18 -4.58 -3.20 0.89
CA LEU A 18 -5.86 -2.96 1.57
C LEU A 18 -6.82 -4.15 1.43
N LEU A 19 -6.83 -4.78 0.25
CA LEU A 19 -7.64 -5.96 -0.03
C LEU A 19 -7.21 -7.14 0.85
N ILE A 20 -5.90 -7.38 0.98
CA ILE A 20 -5.34 -8.41 1.86
C ILE A 20 -5.72 -8.14 3.31
N VAL A 21 -5.55 -6.90 3.80
CA VAL A 21 -5.92 -6.50 5.16
C VAL A 21 -7.41 -6.75 5.41
N SER A 22 -8.27 -6.43 4.45
CA SER A 22 -9.72 -6.61 4.56
C SER A 22 -10.17 -8.07 4.46
N LEU A 23 -9.49 -8.88 3.64
CA LEU A 23 -9.79 -10.32 3.51
C LEU A 23 -9.30 -11.12 4.72
N THR A 24 -8.21 -10.71 5.36
CA THR A 24 -7.63 -11.43 6.51
C THR A 24 -8.65 -11.73 7.63
N PRO A 25 -9.46 -10.78 8.14
CA PRO A 25 -10.48 -11.08 9.15
C PRO A 25 -11.66 -11.89 8.61
N ILE A 26 -11.98 -11.75 7.31
CA ILE A 26 -13.06 -12.52 6.66
C ILE A 26 -12.66 -13.98 6.58
N VAL A 27 -11.45 -14.27 6.11
CA VAL A 27 -10.92 -15.64 6.02
C VAL A 27 -10.73 -16.23 7.42
N ASN A 28 -10.26 -15.44 8.40
CA ASN A 28 -10.12 -15.89 9.79
C ASN A 28 -11.45 -16.34 10.42
N ARG A 29 -12.58 -15.81 9.93
CA ARG A 29 -13.91 -16.22 10.39
C ARG A 29 -14.35 -17.59 9.86
N TYR A 30 -13.81 -18.03 8.72
CA TYR A 30 -14.12 -19.33 8.10
C TYR A 30 -13.05 -20.39 8.39
N PHE A 31 -11.78 -19.99 8.45
CA PHE A 31 -10.65 -20.80 8.87
C PHE A 31 -10.14 -20.20 10.16
N HIS A 32 -10.32 -20.87 11.30
CA HIS A 32 -9.71 -20.48 12.58
C HIS A 32 -8.18 -20.52 12.45
N LEU A 33 -7.61 -19.48 11.88
CA LEU A 33 -6.17 -19.26 11.82
C LEU A 33 -5.74 -18.79 13.21
N ALA A 34 -4.55 -19.19 13.64
CA ALA A 34 -4.00 -18.69 14.89
C ALA A 34 -3.97 -17.16 14.87
N ASP A 35 -4.43 -16.51 15.94
CA ASP A 35 -4.51 -15.03 16.04
C ASP A 35 -3.21 -14.32 15.66
N ALA A 36 -2.06 -14.94 15.98
CA ALA A 36 -0.75 -14.45 15.61
C ALA A 36 -0.54 -14.36 14.08
N PHE A 37 -1.10 -15.29 13.31
CA PHE A 37 -0.97 -15.35 11.86
C PHE A 37 -1.85 -14.28 11.19
N THR A 38 -3.07 -14.09 11.70
CA THR A 38 -4.01 -13.06 11.28
C THR A 38 -3.42 -11.67 11.53
N GLY A 39 -2.88 -11.43 12.72
CA GLY A 39 -2.18 -10.18 13.05
C GLY A 39 -0.96 -9.92 12.17
N PHE A 40 -0.18 -10.96 11.86
CA PHE A 40 1.00 -10.87 10.99
C PHE A 40 0.65 -10.51 9.54
N LEU A 41 -0.34 -11.18 8.95
CA LEU A 41 -0.85 -10.89 7.59
C LEU A 41 -1.39 -9.46 7.50
N THR A 42 -2.15 -9.03 8.50
CA THR A 42 -2.68 -7.68 8.60
C THR A 42 -1.55 -6.66 8.70
N GLY A 43 -0.54 -6.92 9.55
CA GLY A 43 0.61 -6.05 9.73
C GLY A 43 1.46 -5.88 8.46
N ILE A 44 1.69 -6.96 7.70
CA ILE A 44 2.41 -6.91 6.42
C ILE A 44 1.63 -6.08 5.40
N GLY A 45 0.32 -6.30 5.27
CA GLY A 45 -0.53 -5.54 4.35
C GLY A 45 -0.45 -4.04 4.63
N LEU A 46 -0.56 -3.66 5.91
CA LEU A 46 -0.48 -2.28 6.38
C LEU A 46 0.92 -1.66 6.16
N MET A 47 2.00 -2.44 6.34
CA MET A 47 3.35 -1.98 6.05
C MET A 47 3.55 -1.65 4.57
N ILE A 48 3.03 -2.49 3.68
CA ILE A 48 3.09 -2.28 2.23
C ILE A 48 2.30 -1.02 1.83
N GLU A 49 1.12 -0.81 2.42
CA GLU A 49 0.32 0.41 2.21
C GLU A 49 1.07 1.67 2.67
N CYS A 50 1.70 1.63 3.85
CA CYS A 50 2.51 2.74 4.35
C CYS A 50 3.67 3.08 3.40
N ILE A 51 4.39 2.08 2.89
CA ILE A 51 5.47 2.30 1.92
C ILE A 51 4.94 2.92 0.63
N ALA A 52 3.79 2.44 0.13
CA ALA A 52 3.14 2.98 -1.06
C ALA A 52 2.72 4.45 -0.88
N LEU A 53 2.13 4.80 0.28
CA LEU A 53 1.75 6.17 0.63
C LEU A 53 2.97 7.09 0.73
N ILE A 54 4.06 6.64 1.36
CA ILE A 54 5.31 7.42 1.45
C ILE A 54 5.87 7.67 0.05
N LYS A 55 5.88 6.64 -0.82
CA LYS A 55 6.32 6.82 -2.22
C LYS A 55 5.43 7.79 -3.00
N MET A 56 4.11 7.74 -2.82
CA MET A 56 3.19 8.72 -3.42
C MET A 56 3.50 10.15 -2.96
N GLN A 57 3.75 10.35 -1.67
CA GLN A 57 4.11 11.67 -1.13
C GLN A 57 5.47 12.16 -1.63
N GLN A 58 6.47 11.27 -1.73
CA GLN A 58 7.78 11.61 -2.29
C GLN A 58 7.69 12.02 -3.76
N ILE A 59 6.92 11.30 -4.57
CA ILE A 59 6.66 11.67 -5.98
C ILE A 59 5.98 13.04 -6.04
N LYS A 60 4.98 13.31 -5.19
CA LYS A 60 4.29 14.61 -5.14
C LYS A 60 5.26 15.74 -4.77
N LYS A 61 6.15 15.53 -3.79
CA LYS A 61 7.16 16.52 -3.37
C LYS A 61 8.22 16.77 -4.45
N GLN A 62 8.69 15.73 -5.15
CA GLN A 62 9.65 15.88 -6.25
C GLN A 62 9.07 16.67 -7.43
N ASN A 63 7.79 16.43 -7.76
CA ASN A 63 7.10 17.19 -8.81
C ASN A 63 6.93 18.67 -8.42
N ALA A 64 6.66 18.98 -7.14
CA ALA A 64 6.55 20.35 -6.67
C ALA A 64 7.90 21.11 -6.67
N CYS A 65 8.99 20.46 -6.26
CA CYS A 65 10.32 21.07 -6.25
C CYS A 65 10.91 21.23 -7.67
N GLY A 66 10.57 20.32 -8.60
CA GLY A 66 10.97 20.42 -10.00
C GLY A 66 10.30 21.56 -10.78
N ILE A 67 9.13 22.03 -10.33
CA ILE A 67 8.43 23.18 -10.93
C ILE A 67 9.07 24.50 -10.47
N LEU A 68 9.59 24.59 -9.24
CA LEU A 68 10.24 25.80 -8.70
C LEU A 68 11.69 26.00 -9.18
N LYS A 69 12.28 25.01 -9.87
CA LYS A 69 13.66 25.06 -10.40
C LYS A 69 13.69 25.28 -11.92
N ARG A 70 12.59 25.74 -12.53
CA ARG A 70 12.50 26.01 -13.96
C ARG A 70 12.33 27.50 -14.23
#